data_AF-A0A7C2Y782-F1
#
_entry.id   AF-A0A7C2Y782-F1
#
_cell.length_a   1.000
_cell.length_b   1.000
_cell.length_c   1.000
_cell.angle_alpha   90.00
_cell.angle_beta   90.00
_cell.angle_gamma   90.00
#
_symmetry.space_group_name_H-M   'P 1'
#
loop_
_entity.id
_entity.type
_entity.pdbx_description
1 polymer ?
#
loop_
_entity_poly.entity_id
_entity_poly.type
_entity_poly.pdbx_seq_one_letter_code
_entity_poly.pdbx_strand_id
1 'polypeptide(L)'
;MNAPKPASRILSLALALAGVACLPPVVRAQSATPQQPTSQQPVQPGAQKDPKPEDWKPATLPSEALAYGAALVENAPPKLKKWCESYAKKKMPKQPISPRATMAVVDQQLPKASEEARDAATFLVFYLAYQEEDKEQRQLAARIRRMDEEAYDISRRMQVMKETEQNLLASTRRTVSQQEMLRNDEEARELDQRLRNMSEERKVKSAQLDMLRKRVDGYLKVLDVTHARMTGIAPAVLRTVQ
;
A
#
# COMPACT_ATOMS: atom_id res chain seq x y z
N MET A 1 -33.45 -47.03 -9.41
CA MET A 1 -32.87 -47.70 -10.59
C MET A 1 -31.42 -47.27 -10.66
N ASN A 2 -30.51 -48.21 -10.37
CA ASN A 2 -29.07 -48.01 -10.39
C ASN A 2 -28.52 -48.40 -11.78
N ALA A 3 -27.66 -47.57 -12.36
CA ALA A 3 -26.73 -47.99 -13.39
C ALA A 3 -25.40 -47.20 -13.24
N PRO A 4 -24.25 -47.90 -13.11
CA PRO A 4 -22.94 -47.30 -12.87
C PRO A 4 -22.11 -47.08 -14.16
N LYS A 5 -20.95 -46.43 -13.96
CA LYS A 5 -19.85 -46.05 -14.88
C LYS A 5 -19.41 -47.12 -15.91
N PRO A 6 -18.55 -46.73 -16.86
CA PRO A 6 -17.17 -47.20 -16.69
C PRO A 6 -16.08 -46.14 -16.94
N ALA A 7 -14.95 -46.41 -16.27
CA ALA A 7 -13.67 -45.75 -16.37
C ALA A 7 -12.79 -46.33 -17.49
N SER A 8 -11.62 -45.69 -17.67
CA SER A 8 -10.36 -46.20 -18.23
C SER A 8 -9.98 -45.62 -19.59
N ARG A 9 -8.82 -44.95 -19.61
CA ARG A 9 -7.65 -45.45 -20.33
C ARG A 9 -6.37 -44.86 -19.74
N ILE A 10 -5.62 -45.77 -19.12
CA ILE A 10 -4.19 -45.67 -18.83
C ILE A 10 -3.44 -45.88 -20.15
N LEU A 11 -2.38 -45.12 -20.40
CA LEU A 11 -1.28 -45.57 -21.24
C LEU A 11 0.03 -45.00 -20.70
N SER A 12 0.92 -45.94 -20.41
CA SER A 12 2.24 -45.82 -19.79
C SER A 12 3.35 -45.73 -20.86
N LEU A 13 4.60 -45.62 -20.36
CA LEU A 13 5.92 -45.89 -20.99
C LEU A 13 6.51 -44.77 -21.87
N ALA A 14 7.82 -44.53 -21.93
CA ALA A 14 9.05 -44.95 -21.22
C ALA A 14 10.14 -43.94 -21.71
N LEU A 15 10.98 -43.36 -20.86
CA LEU A 15 12.30 -43.83 -20.38
C LEU A 15 13.39 -44.09 -21.47
N ALA A 16 14.46 -43.27 -21.46
CA ALA A 16 15.88 -43.60 -21.73
C ALA A 16 16.75 -42.32 -21.54
N LEU A 17 17.70 -42.22 -20.58
CA LEU A 17 19.13 -42.67 -20.60
C LEU A 17 19.97 -41.95 -21.69
N ALA A 18 21.21 -41.46 -21.52
CA ALA A 18 22.26 -41.51 -20.49
C ALA A 18 23.45 -40.58 -20.90
N GLY A 19 24.46 -40.44 -20.01
CA GLY A 19 25.86 -40.02 -20.30
C GLY A 19 26.31 -38.77 -19.52
N VAL A 20 27.09 -38.77 -18.42
CA VAL A 20 28.40 -39.36 -18.01
C VAL A 20 29.64 -38.72 -18.67
N ALA A 21 30.42 -37.96 -17.87
CA ALA A 21 31.90 -38.00 -17.66
C ALA A 21 32.40 -36.62 -17.12
N CYS A 22 33.02 -36.47 -15.92
CA CYS A 22 34.42 -36.77 -15.51
C CYS A 22 35.47 -36.17 -16.49
N LEU A 23 36.43 -35.28 -16.18
CA LEU A 23 37.27 -34.96 -15.01
C LEU A 23 37.96 -33.55 -15.15
N PRO A 24 38.56 -32.96 -14.08
CA PRO A 24 39.62 -31.92 -14.10
C PRO A 24 41.03 -32.59 -14.16
N PRO A 25 42.22 -31.98 -13.90
CA PRO A 25 42.63 -30.59 -13.57
C PRO A 25 43.88 -30.09 -14.36
N VAL A 26 44.25 -28.79 -14.31
CA VAL A 26 45.67 -28.36 -14.44
C VAL A 26 45.95 -27.12 -13.58
N VAL A 27 46.98 -27.28 -12.75
CA VAL A 27 47.62 -26.32 -11.85
C VAL A 27 48.42 -25.27 -12.64
N ARG A 28 48.35 -23.99 -12.23
CA ARG A 28 49.52 -23.10 -12.38
C ARG A 28 49.61 -22.13 -11.20
N ALA A 29 50.65 -22.34 -10.41
CA ALA A 29 51.11 -21.47 -9.34
C ALA A 29 51.67 -20.16 -9.91
N GLN A 30 51.30 -19.03 -9.30
CA GLN A 30 52.11 -17.82 -9.29
C GLN A 30 51.98 -17.07 -7.95
N SER A 31 53.12 -17.00 -7.27
CA SER A 31 53.65 -15.92 -6.42
C SER A 31 52.81 -15.39 -5.25
N ALA A 32 53.35 -15.70 -4.07
CA ALA A 32 53.08 -15.07 -2.78
C ALA A 32 53.21 -13.54 -2.81
N THR A 33 52.25 -12.88 -2.21
CA THR A 33 52.33 -11.48 -1.75
C THR A 33 51.96 -11.49 -0.26
N PRO A 34 52.71 -10.80 0.63
CA PRO A 34 52.57 -10.97 2.07
C PRO A 34 51.23 -10.45 2.60
N GLN A 35 50.56 -11.30 3.40
CA GLN A 35 49.37 -10.96 4.17
C GLN A 35 49.68 -9.88 5.20
N GLN A 36 49.09 -8.69 5.03
CA GLN A 36 48.81 -7.81 6.16
C GLN A 36 47.61 -8.36 6.93
N PRO A 37 47.59 -8.28 8.27
CA PRO A 37 46.43 -8.71 9.05
C PRO A 37 45.28 -7.73 8.80
N THR A 38 44.32 -8.13 7.96
CA THR A 38 43.03 -7.47 7.88
C THR A 38 42.35 -7.59 9.23
N SER A 39 42.34 -6.48 9.96
CA SER A 39 41.49 -6.29 11.13
C SER A 39 40.06 -6.66 10.75
N GLN A 40 39.52 -7.69 11.39
CA GLN A 40 38.09 -8.01 11.34
C GLN A 40 37.35 -6.84 11.99
N GLN A 41 36.90 -5.88 11.17
CA GLN A 41 35.81 -5.01 11.56
C GLN A 41 34.57 -5.90 11.78
N PRO A 42 33.87 -5.78 12.92
CA PRO A 42 32.61 -6.46 13.09
C PRO A 42 31.64 -5.93 12.03
N VAL A 43 31.17 -6.84 11.18
CA VAL A 43 30.10 -6.60 10.20
C VAL A 43 28.89 -6.10 11.00
N GLN A 44 28.60 -4.80 10.90
CA GLN A 44 27.34 -4.26 11.39
C GLN A 44 26.21 -5.01 10.64
N PRO A 45 25.22 -5.58 11.34
CA PRO A 45 24.08 -6.20 10.69
C PRO A 45 23.43 -5.13 9.81
N GLY A 46 23.31 -5.44 8.53
CA GLY A 46 22.84 -4.52 7.51
C GLY A 46 21.57 -3.84 7.97
N ALA A 47 21.63 -2.51 8.12
CA ALA A 47 20.44 -1.69 8.14
C ALA A 47 19.70 -2.03 6.84
N GLN A 48 18.62 -2.81 6.95
CA GLN A 48 17.60 -2.87 5.92
C GLN A 48 17.23 -1.42 5.69
N LYS A 49 17.72 -0.84 4.59
CA LYS A 49 17.21 0.43 4.09
C LYS A 49 15.76 0.15 3.81
N ASP A 50 14.90 0.57 4.73
CA ASP A 50 13.48 0.62 4.47
C ASP A 50 13.31 1.31 3.12
N PRO A 51 12.58 0.70 2.17
CA PRO A 51 12.41 1.29 0.86
C PRO A 51 11.91 2.72 1.05
N LYS A 52 12.62 3.68 0.45
CA LYS A 52 12.17 5.08 0.42
C LYS A 52 10.72 5.06 -0.09
N PRO A 53 9.77 5.67 0.62
CA PRO A 53 8.39 5.69 0.17
C PRO A 53 8.36 6.39 -1.19
N GLU A 54 7.84 5.71 -2.21
CA GLU A 54 7.50 6.39 -3.44
C GLU A 54 6.52 7.50 -3.11
N ASP A 55 6.89 8.74 -3.48
CA ASP A 55 6.03 9.89 -3.35
C ASP A 55 4.66 9.57 -3.94
N TRP A 56 3.61 9.90 -3.18
CA TRP A 56 2.25 9.79 -3.69
C TRP A 56 2.16 10.55 -5.01
N LYS A 57 1.91 9.81 -6.09
CA LYS A 57 1.54 10.35 -7.38
C LYS A 57 0.05 10.09 -7.57
N PRO A 58 -0.73 11.09 -8.04
CA PRO A 58 -2.08 10.83 -8.45
C PRO A 58 -2.03 9.77 -9.55
N ALA A 59 -2.93 8.78 -9.49
CA ALA A 59 -3.09 7.82 -10.57
C ALA A 59 -3.38 8.59 -11.87
N THR A 60 -2.82 8.14 -12.99
CA THR A 60 -3.14 8.71 -14.31
C THR A 60 -4.59 8.31 -14.64
N LEU A 61 -5.51 9.25 -14.44
CA LEU A 61 -6.96 8.98 -14.49
C LEU A 61 -7.44 8.91 -15.94
N PRO A 62 -8.40 8.03 -16.29
CA PRO A 62 -9.25 8.25 -17.45
C PRO A 62 -10.13 9.47 -17.16
N SER A 63 -9.71 10.64 -17.63
CA SER A 63 -10.36 11.93 -17.34
C SER A 63 -11.86 11.92 -17.64
N GLU A 64 -12.28 11.21 -18.69
CA GLU A 64 -13.67 11.15 -19.13
C GLU A 64 -14.56 10.36 -18.16
N ALA A 65 -14.10 9.21 -17.67
CA ALA A 65 -14.85 8.38 -16.74
C ALA A 65 -15.11 9.12 -15.41
N LEU A 66 -14.14 9.91 -14.96
CA LEU A 66 -14.31 10.74 -13.76
C LEU A 66 -15.25 11.92 -13.98
N ALA A 67 -15.17 12.57 -15.15
CA ALA A 67 -16.11 13.63 -15.51
C ALA A 67 -17.55 13.10 -15.58
N TYR A 68 -17.74 11.91 -16.15
CA TYR A 68 -19.04 11.23 -16.18
C TYR A 68 -19.54 10.91 -14.76
N GLY A 69 -18.67 10.38 -13.89
CA GLY A 69 -19.00 10.13 -12.49
C GLY A 69 -19.41 11.39 -11.72
N ALA A 70 -18.71 12.51 -11.94
CA ALA A 70 -19.07 13.81 -11.37
C ALA A 70 -20.44 14.28 -11.87
N ALA A 71 -20.72 14.16 -13.17
CA ALA A 71 -22.01 14.50 -13.74
C ALA A 71 -23.15 13.63 -13.16
N LEU A 72 -22.91 12.34 -12.91
CA LEU A 72 -23.88 11.48 -12.22
C LEU A 72 -24.17 11.96 -10.80
N VAL A 73 -23.15 12.41 -10.06
CA VAL A 73 -23.33 12.96 -8.69
C VAL A 73 -24.24 14.18 -8.69
N GLU A 74 -24.14 15.04 -9.70
CA GLU A 74 -24.97 16.25 -9.85
C GLU A 74 -26.42 15.92 -10.23
N ASN A 75 -26.63 14.83 -10.98
CA ASN A 75 -27.95 14.42 -11.44
C ASN A 75 -28.65 13.41 -10.53
N ALA A 76 -27.93 12.82 -9.57
CA ALA A 76 -28.47 11.85 -8.65
C ALA A 76 -29.47 12.48 -7.65
N PRO A 77 -30.68 11.92 -7.51
CA PRO A 77 -31.63 12.33 -6.49
C PRO A 77 -31.02 12.23 -5.08
N PRO A 78 -31.37 13.14 -4.15
CA PRO A 78 -30.72 13.19 -2.83
C PRO A 78 -30.76 11.89 -2.04
N LYS A 79 -31.86 11.12 -2.14
CA LYS A 79 -31.99 9.82 -1.47
C LYS A 79 -31.01 8.78 -2.05
N LEU A 80 -30.95 8.67 -3.38
CA LEU A 80 -30.03 7.77 -4.07
C LEU A 80 -28.58 8.15 -3.76
N LYS A 81 -28.24 9.43 -3.87
CA LYS A 81 -26.91 9.95 -3.58
C LYS A 81 -26.44 9.58 -2.17
N LYS A 82 -27.27 9.86 -1.15
CA LYS A 82 -26.96 9.50 0.25
C LYS A 82 -26.76 8.00 0.44
N TRP A 83 -27.58 7.18 -0.23
CA TRP A 83 -27.42 5.74 -0.17
C TRP A 83 -26.11 5.29 -0.83
N CYS A 84 -25.80 5.76 -2.04
CA CYS A 84 -24.56 5.46 -2.74
C CYS A 84 -23.34 5.88 -1.92
N GLU A 85 -23.34 7.08 -1.35
CA GLU A 85 -22.28 7.59 -0.47
C GLU A 85 -22.10 6.70 0.76
N SER A 86 -23.19 6.34 1.44
CA SER A 86 -23.14 5.47 2.62
C SER A 86 -22.63 4.07 2.27
N TYR A 87 -23.06 3.51 1.15
CA TYR A 87 -22.62 2.20 0.69
C TYR A 87 -21.15 2.21 0.27
N ALA A 88 -20.75 3.20 -0.52
CA ALA A 88 -19.37 3.46 -0.92
C ALA A 88 -18.44 3.60 0.29
N LYS A 89 -18.85 4.32 1.32
CA LYS A 89 -18.02 4.52 2.52
C LYS A 89 -17.96 3.31 3.45
N LYS A 90 -19.09 2.62 3.67
CA LYS A 90 -19.21 1.61 4.75
C LYS A 90 -19.03 0.18 4.29
N LYS A 91 -19.42 -0.13 3.06
CA LYS A 91 -19.48 -1.50 2.53
C LYS A 91 -18.36 -1.78 1.55
N MET A 92 -18.12 -0.87 0.60
CA MET A 92 -17.10 -1.06 -0.43
C MET A 92 -15.69 -1.34 0.11
N PRO A 93 -15.18 -0.68 1.18
CA PRO A 93 -13.84 -0.96 1.73
C PRO A 93 -13.68 -2.37 2.29
N LYS A 94 -14.80 -3.01 2.68
CA LYS A 94 -14.80 -4.32 3.35
C LYS A 94 -14.97 -5.50 2.39
N GLN A 95 -15.23 -5.23 1.12
CA GLN A 95 -15.49 -6.25 0.11
C GLN A 95 -14.48 -6.18 -1.04
N PRO A 96 -14.28 -7.29 -1.77
CA PRO A 96 -13.57 -7.26 -3.04
C PRO A 96 -14.26 -6.32 -4.03
N ILE A 97 -13.47 -5.63 -4.85
CA ILE A 97 -14.00 -4.78 -5.92
C ILE A 97 -14.57 -5.69 -7.01
N SER A 98 -15.89 -5.74 -7.13
CA SER A 98 -16.59 -6.62 -8.06
C SER A 98 -17.79 -5.92 -8.69
N PRO A 99 -17.73 -5.56 -9.99
CA PRO A 99 -18.85 -4.96 -10.72
C PRO A 99 -20.14 -5.76 -10.56
N ARG A 100 -20.07 -7.08 -10.74
CA ARG A 100 -21.24 -7.96 -10.67
C ARG A 100 -21.89 -7.99 -9.28
N ALA A 101 -21.09 -8.02 -8.22
CA ALA A 101 -21.64 -8.02 -6.85
C ALA A 101 -22.29 -6.67 -6.52
N THR A 102 -21.66 -5.57 -6.93
CA THR A 102 -22.24 -4.23 -6.75
C THR A 102 -23.52 -4.04 -7.55
N MET A 103 -23.56 -4.49 -8.81
CA MET A 103 -24.79 -4.48 -9.64
C MET A 103 -25.94 -5.21 -8.93
N ALA A 104 -25.69 -6.42 -8.41
CA ALA A 104 -26.73 -7.18 -7.71
C ALA A 104 -27.30 -6.43 -6.49
N VAL A 105 -26.47 -5.68 -5.76
CA VAL A 105 -26.93 -4.85 -4.64
C VAL A 105 -27.72 -3.64 -5.12
N VAL A 106 -27.30 -3.00 -6.21
CA VAL A 106 -28.03 -1.88 -6.83
C VAL A 106 -29.38 -2.36 -7.38
N ASP A 107 -29.44 -3.52 -8.02
CA ASP A 107 -30.67 -4.15 -8.51
C ASP A 107 -31.67 -4.39 -7.38
N GLN A 108 -31.19 -4.87 -6.24
CA GLN A 108 -32.03 -5.07 -5.04
C GLN A 108 -32.51 -3.74 -4.45
N GLN A 109 -31.67 -2.71 -4.49
CA GLN A 109 -32.02 -1.39 -3.96
C GLN A 109 -33.00 -0.63 -4.86
N LEU A 110 -32.90 -0.82 -6.18
CA LEU A 110 -33.64 -0.07 -7.20
C LEU A 110 -34.44 -1.01 -8.13
N PRO A 111 -35.31 -1.90 -7.61
CA PRO A 111 -35.94 -2.95 -8.41
C PRO A 111 -36.90 -2.45 -9.50
N LYS A 112 -37.33 -1.18 -9.40
CA LYS A 112 -38.25 -0.54 -10.35
C LYS A 112 -37.56 0.41 -11.32
N ALA A 113 -36.25 0.64 -11.16
CA ALA A 113 -35.49 1.52 -12.02
C ALA A 113 -35.19 0.82 -13.36
N SER A 114 -35.03 1.63 -14.42
CA SER A 114 -34.60 1.10 -15.72
C SER A 114 -33.21 0.46 -15.61
N GLU A 115 -32.85 -0.37 -16.58
CA GLU A 115 -31.52 -0.99 -16.62
C GLU A 115 -30.41 0.06 -16.67
N GLU A 116 -30.59 1.11 -17.49
CA GLU A 116 -29.65 2.21 -17.62
C GLU A 116 -29.49 3.00 -16.32
N ALA A 117 -30.58 3.21 -15.58
CA ALA A 117 -30.53 3.88 -14.28
C ALA A 117 -29.80 3.04 -13.22
N ARG A 118 -29.95 1.71 -13.25
CA ARG A 118 -29.24 0.78 -12.35
C ARG A 118 -27.76 0.69 -12.70
N ASP A 119 -27.42 0.68 -13.98
CA ASP A 119 -26.04 0.73 -14.44
C ASP A 119 -25.37 2.06 -14.06
N ALA A 120 -26.05 3.18 -14.28
CA ALA A 120 -25.59 4.50 -13.87
C ALA A 120 -25.42 4.61 -12.34
N ALA A 121 -26.33 4.01 -11.55
CA ALA A 121 -26.21 3.97 -10.10
C ALA A 121 -25.05 3.06 -9.64
N THR A 122 -24.81 1.95 -10.33
CA THR A 122 -23.64 1.09 -10.11
C THR A 122 -22.34 1.85 -10.38
N PHE A 123 -22.28 2.57 -11.50
CA PHE A 123 -21.13 3.43 -11.82
C PHE A 123 -20.89 4.47 -10.73
N LEU A 124 -21.95 5.14 -10.29
CA LEU A 124 -21.91 6.15 -9.24
C LEU A 124 -21.35 5.59 -7.91
N VAL A 125 -21.71 4.36 -7.53
CA VAL A 125 -21.17 3.70 -6.34
C VAL A 125 -19.65 3.50 -6.46
N PHE A 126 -19.16 3.03 -7.60
CA PHE A 126 -17.70 2.87 -7.81
C PHE A 126 -16.98 4.22 -7.81
N TYR A 127 -17.57 5.24 -8.42
CA TYR A 127 -17.00 6.58 -8.47
C TYR A 127 -16.86 7.19 -7.06
N LEU A 128 -17.91 7.07 -6.24
CA LEU A 128 -17.88 7.57 -4.86
C LEU A 128 -16.93 6.76 -3.98
N ALA A 129 -16.81 5.44 -4.18
CA ALA A 129 -15.85 4.62 -3.46
C ALA A 129 -14.41 5.00 -3.80
N TYR A 130 -14.13 5.26 -5.08
CA TYR A 130 -12.86 5.82 -5.52
C TYR A 130 -12.55 7.15 -4.83
N GLN A 131 -13.49 8.10 -4.79
CA GLN A 131 -13.26 9.41 -4.17
C GLN A 131 -12.96 9.32 -2.67
N GLU A 132 -13.70 8.49 -1.93
CA GLU A 132 -13.45 8.31 -0.50
C GLU A 132 -12.09 7.65 -0.25
N GLU A 133 -11.72 6.60 -1.00
CA GLU A 133 -10.43 5.93 -0.82
C GLU A 133 -9.24 6.78 -1.28
N ASP A 134 -9.37 7.58 -2.35
CA ASP A 134 -8.33 8.55 -2.76
C ASP A 134 -8.13 9.64 -1.69
N LYS A 135 -9.22 10.11 -1.08
CA LYS A 135 -9.14 11.06 0.04
C LYS A 135 -8.43 10.45 1.25
N GLU A 136 -8.76 9.22 1.62
CA GLU A 136 -8.10 8.49 2.71
C GLU A 136 -6.61 8.26 2.40
N GLN A 137 -6.29 7.91 1.15
CA GLN A 137 -4.92 7.74 0.67
C GLN A 137 -4.10 9.02 0.84
N ARG A 138 -4.65 10.18 0.43
CA ARG A 138 -3.98 11.49 0.60
C ARG A 138 -3.76 11.84 2.07
N GLN A 139 -4.75 11.60 2.92
CA GLN A 139 -4.64 11.85 4.37
C GLN A 139 -3.56 10.98 5.02
N LEU A 140 -3.51 9.70 4.61
CA LEU A 140 -2.55 8.75 5.14
C LEU A 140 -1.12 9.06 4.68
N ALA A 141 -0.94 9.43 3.41
CA ALA A 141 0.34 9.89 2.88
C ALA A 141 0.83 11.16 3.62
N ALA A 142 -0.07 12.13 3.87
CA ALA A 142 0.27 13.32 4.64
C ALA A 142 0.66 12.99 6.09
N ARG A 143 -0.02 12.03 6.73
CA ARG A 143 0.34 11.56 8.07
C ARG A 143 1.71 10.91 8.11
N ILE A 144 2.05 10.08 7.11
CA ILE A 144 3.38 9.48 7.01
C ILE A 144 4.46 10.54 6.88
N ARG A 145 4.25 11.56 6.04
CA ARG A 145 5.20 12.68 5.91
C ARG A 145 5.43 13.41 7.23
N ARG A 146 4.37 13.69 8.00
CA ARG A 146 4.51 14.32 9.32
C ARG A 146 5.29 13.45 10.31
N MET A 147 5.08 12.13 10.28
CA MET A 147 5.87 11.21 11.11
C MET A 147 7.34 11.21 10.68
N ASP A 148 7.63 11.29 9.38
CA ASP A 148 9.00 11.37 8.86
C ASP A 148 9.70 12.66 9.29
N GLU A 149 8.99 13.80 9.26
CA GLU A 149 9.47 15.10 9.75
C GLU A 149 9.74 15.07 11.27
N GLU A 150 8.79 14.56 12.06
CA GLU A 150 8.94 14.46 13.52
C GLU A 150 10.07 13.49 13.92
N ALA A 151 10.23 12.37 13.21
CA ALA A 151 11.32 11.44 13.44
C ALA A 151 12.69 12.06 13.10
N TYR A 152 12.74 12.88 12.06
CA TYR A 152 13.94 13.65 11.71
C TYR A 152 14.30 14.65 12.82
N ASP A 153 13.33 15.40 13.34
CA ASP A 153 13.53 16.37 14.41
C ASP A 153 14.01 15.71 15.71
N ILE A 154 13.43 14.56 16.07
CA ILE A 154 13.87 13.77 17.23
C ILE A 154 15.30 13.27 17.04
N SER A 155 15.61 12.71 15.85
CA SER A 155 16.96 12.22 15.54
C SER A 155 18.00 13.34 15.63
N ARG A 156 17.65 14.54 15.14
CA ARG A 156 18.49 15.73 15.24
C ARG A 156 18.70 16.17 16.69
N ARG A 157 17.65 16.16 17.52
CA ARG A 157 17.76 16.46 18.95
C ARG A 157 18.70 15.48 19.67
N MET A 158 18.56 14.18 19.41
CA MET A 158 19.44 13.15 19.98
C MET A 158 20.90 13.35 19.54
N GLN A 159 21.14 13.73 18.27
CA GLN A 159 22.48 14.05 17.79
C GLN A 159 23.08 15.26 18.52
N VAL A 160 22.32 16.35 18.67
CA VAL A 160 22.77 17.55 19.39
C VAL A 160 23.08 17.25 20.86
N MET A 161 22.27 16.43 21.54
CA MET A 161 22.55 15.98 22.91
C MET A 161 23.90 15.25 22.98
N LYS A 162 24.12 14.29 22.08
CA LYS A 162 25.37 13.52 22.00
C LYS A 162 26.59 14.41 21.71
N GLU A 163 26.47 15.34 20.77
CA GLU A 163 27.54 16.29 20.45
C GLU A 163 27.86 17.21 21.65
N THR A 164 26.83 17.64 22.37
CA THR A 164 26.99 18.47 23.59
C THR A 164 27.74 17.71 24.68
N GLU A 165 27.37 16.45 24.94
CA GLU A 165 28.07 15.60 25.91
C GLU A 165 29.54 15.36 25.53
N GLN A 166 29.81 15.06 24.25
CA GLN A 166 31.17 14.88 23.75
C GLN A 166 32.00 16.16 23.90
N ASN A 167 31.43 17.32 23.57
CA ASN A 167 32.10 18.61 23.71
C ASN A 167 32.36 18.99 25.17
N LEU A 168 31.44 18.65 26.09
CA LEU A 168 31.63 18.87 27.52
C LEU A 168 32.78 18.02 28.08
N LEU A 169 32.84 16.74 27.69
CA LEU A 169 33.92 15.81 28.04
C LEU A 169 35.28 16.24 27.44
N ALA A 170 35.28 16.81 26.23
CA ALA A 170 36.50 17.23 25.54
C ALA A 170 37.03 18.61 25.96
N SER A 171 36.15 19.58 26.26
CA SER A 171 36.55 20.98 26.50
C SER A 171 36.77 21.35 27.97
N THR A 172 36.35 20.51 28.93
CA THR A 172 36.34 20.90 30.34
C THR A 172 37.07 19.91 31.25
N ARG A 173 37.95 20.44 32.13
CA ARG A 173 38.30 19.80 33.42
C ARG A 173 37.09 19.73 34.39
N ARG A 174 35.84 19.87 33.91
CA ARG A 174 34.61 19.70 34.70
C ARG A 174 34.11 18.29 34.48
N THR A 175 34.04 17.54 35.56
CA THR A 175 33.24 16.33 35.66
C THR A 175 31.77 16.70 35.49
N VAL A 176 31.13 16.19 34.43
CA VAL A 176 29.66 16.18 34.33
C VAL A 176 29.14 15.50 35.60
N SER A 177 28.15 16.12 36.27
CA SER A 177 27.62 15.54 37.51
C SER A 177 26.90 14.23 37.20
N GLN A 178 27.01 13.24 38.09
CA GLN A 178 26.34 11.95 37.91
C GLN A 178 24.82 12.11 37.71
N GLN A 179 24.22 13.10 38.36
CA GLN A 179 22.79 13.40 38.24
C GLN A 179 22.39 13.96 36.87
N GLU A 180 23.25 14.77 36.25
CA GLU A 180 23.03 15.30 34.90
C GLU A 180 23.18 14.21 33.84
N MET A 181 24.18 13.33 34.00
CA MET A 181 24.37 12.16 33.14
C MET A 181 23.16 11.22 33.17
N LEU A 182 22.66 10.91 34.38
CA LEU A 182 21.46 10.06 34.53
C LEU A 182 20.22 10.69 33.89
N ARG A 183 20.07 12.02 33.95
CA ARG A 183 18.95 12.72 33.31
C ARG A 183 19.04 12.67 31.79
N ASN A 184 20.22 12.91 31.22
CA ASN A 184 20.42 12.86 29.77
C ASN A 184 20.24 11.43 29.23
N ASP A 185 20.73 10.42 29.96
CA ASP A 185 20.53 9.01 29.62
C ASP A 185 19.04 8.65 29.58
N GLU A 186 18.25 9.13 30.54
CA GLU A 186 16.80 8.90 30.57
C GLU A 186 16.11 9.61 29.40
N GLU A 187 16.44 10.88 29.14
CA GLU A 187 15.90 11.64 28.00
C GLU A 187 16.27 10.95 26.66
N ALA A 188 17.50 10.45 26.52
CA ALA A 188 17.92 9.72 25.34
C ALA A 188 17.14 8.40 25.15
N ARG A 189 16.86 7.67 26.24
CA ARG A 189 16.03 6.46 26.21
C ARG A 189 14.58 6.76 25.84
N GLU A 190 14.01 7.83 26.36
CA GLU A 190 12.65 8.27 26.00
C GLU A 190 12.54 8.62 24.52
N LEU A 191 13.52 9.36 23.99
CA LEU A 191 13.57 9.73 22.57
C LEU A 191 13.79 8.49 21.67
N ASP A 192 14.66 7.55 22.05
CA ASP A 192 14.86 6.29 21.32
C ASP A 192 13.57 5.45 21.30
N GLN A 193 12.89 5.32 22.45
CA GLN A 193 11.62 4.61 22.52
C GLN A 193 10.54 5.29 21.66
N ARG A 194 10.50 6.62 21.63
CA ARG A 194 9.58 7.37 20.76
C ARG A 194 9.87 7.11 19.28
N LEU A 195 11.13 7.10 18.86
CA LEU A 195 11.52 6.75 17.48
C LEU A 195 11.09 5.33 17.11
N ARG A 196 11.27 4.36 18.00
CA ARG A 196 10.83 2.97 17.77
C ARG A 196 9.31 2.90 17.59
N ASN A 197 8.55 3.52 18.48
CA ASN A 197 7.08 3.55 18.40
C ASN A 197 6.61 4.22 17.09
N MET A 198 7.24 5.32 16.68
CA MET A 198 6.94 6.00 15.42
C MET A 198 7.28 5.13 14.21
N SER A 199 8.40 4.40 14.23
CA SER A 199 8.79 3.48 13.16
C SER A 199 7.76 2.35 12.99
N GLU A 200 7.29 1.77 14.10
CA GLU A 200 6.24 0.75 14.08
C GLU A 200 4.91 1.30 13.54
N GLU A 201 4.47 2.47 14.01
CA GLU A 201 3.27 3.13 13.51
C GLU A 201 3.40 3.43 12.00
N ARG A 202 4.55 3.99 11.59
CA ARG A 202 4.85 4.29 10.19
C ARG A 202 4.76 3.05 9.31
N LYS A 203 5.27 1.90 9.77
CA LYS A 203 5.18 0.63 9.03
C LYS A 203 3.74 0.19 8.82
N VAL A 204 2.91 0.27 9.87
CA VAL A 204 1.48 -0.05 9.78
C VAL A 204 0.76 0.90 8.81
N LYS A 205 1.03 2.21 8.91
CA LYS A 205 0.44 3.23 8.04
C LYS A 205 0.88 3.07 6.59
N SER A 206 2.13 2.70 6.35
CA SER A 206 2.64 2.42 4.99
C SER A 206 1.94 1.22 4.36
N ALA A 207 1.77 0.13 5.11
CA ALA A 207 1.02 -1.03 4.63
C ALA A 207 -0.46 -0.69 4.33
N GLN A 208 -1.09 0.14 5.16
CA GLN A 208 -2.44 0.67 4.90
C GLN A 208 -2.49 1.50 3.60
N LEU A 209 -1.48 2.33 3.36
CA LEU A 209 -1.40 3.17 2.16
C LEU A 209 -1.26 2.33 0.90
N ASP A 210 -0.45 1.28 0.93
CA ASP A 210 -0.28 0.38 -0.21
C ASP A 210 -1.54 -0.43 -0.52
N MET A 211 -2.31 -0.82 0.49
CA MET A 211 -3.62 -1.43 0.28
C MET A 211 -4.59 -0.44 -0.39
N LEU A 212 -4.68 0.80 0.09
CA LEU A 212 -5.53 1.83 -0.50
C LEU A 212 -5.12 2.14 -1.95
N ARG A 213 -3.82 2.26 -2.24
CA ARG A 213 -3.28 2.42 -3.60
C ARG A 213 -3.82 1.35 -4.56
N LYS A 214 -3.67 0.08 -4.19
CA LYS A 214 -4.15 -1.05 -5.02
C LYS A 214 -5.65 -1.03 -5.24
N ARG A 215 -6.42 -0.59 -4.23
CA ARG A 215 -7.87 -0.51 -4.33
C ARG A 215 -8.32 0.67 -5.19
N VAL A 216 -7.72 1.85 -5.03
CA VAL A 216 -7.91 3.01 -5.91
C VAL A 216 -7.65 2.63 -7.37
N ASP A 217 -6.54 1.96 -7.66
CA ASP A 217 -6.23 1.45 -9.00
C ASP A 217 -7.30 0.46 -9.50
N GLY A 218 -7.79 -0.40 -8.61
CA GLY A 218 -8.88 -1.33 -8.90
C GLY A 218 -10.17 -0.61 -9.29
N TYR A 219 -10.53 0.46 -8.57
CA TYR A 219 -11.70 1.27 -8.92
C TYR A 219 -11.54 2.00 -10.23
N LEU A 220 -10.38 2.58 -10.50
CA LEU A 220 -10.12 3.27 -11.76
C LEU A 220 -10.24 2.34 -12.96
N LYS A 221 -9.73 1.11 -12.85
CA LYS A 221 -9.90 0.07 -13.89
C LYS A 221 -11.37 -0.30 -14.09
N VAL A 222 -12.13 -0.45 -13.00
CA VAL A 222 -13.56 -0.74 -13.11
C VAL A 222 -14.29 0.43 -13.77
N LEU A 223 -14.03 1.66 -13.35
CA LEU A 223 -14.64 2.87 -13.91
C LEU A 223 -14.35 3.03 -15.39
N ASP A 224 -13.12 2.75 -15.83
CA ASP A 224 -12.74 2.80 -17.25
C ASP A 224 -13.53 1.78 -18.08
N VAL A 225 -13.57 0.52 -17.63
CA VAL A 225 -14.29 -0.57 -18.32
C VAL A 225 -15.80 -0.35 -18.30
N THR A 226 -16.37 0.14 -17.19
CA THR A 226 -17.81 0.41 -17.12
C THR A 226 -18.18 1.65 -17.91
N HIS A 227 -17.35 2.69 -17.93
CA HIS A 227 -17.60 3.91 -18.71
C HIS A 227 -17.76 3.61 -20.20
N ALA A 228 -16.92 2.73 -20.75
CA ALA A 228 -17.05 2.29 -22.14
C ALA A 228 -18.45 1.71 -22.46
N ARG A 229 -19.08 1.03 -21.49
CA ARG A 229 -20.44 0.48 -21.60
C ARG A 229 -21.53 1.52 -21.37
N MET A 230 -21.20 2.66 -20.75
CA MET A 230 -22.14 3.76 -20.50
C MET A 230 -22.33 4.64 -21.73
N THR A 231 -21.72 4.31 -22.87
CA THR A 231 -21.88 5.04 -24.13
C THR A 231 -23.35 5.13 -24.50
N GLY A 232 -23.89 6.36 -24.55
CA GLY A 232 -25.31 6.63 -24.85
C GLY A 232 -26.22 6.74 -23.62
N ILE A 233 -25.75 6.43 -22.43
CA ILE A 233 -26.49 6.66 -21.17
C ILE A 233 -26.19 8.08 -20.68
N ALA A 234 -27.19 8.95 -20.72
CA ALA A 234 -27.04 10.31 -20.23
C ALA A 234 -27.02 10.35 -18.68
N PRO A 235 -26.17 11.18 -18.03
CA PRO A 235 -26.16 11.29 -16.58
C PRO A 235 -27.52 11.66 -15.95
N ALA A 236 -28.35 12.38 -16.71
CA ALA A 236 -29.70 12.76 -16.32
C ALA A 236 -30.65 11.55 -16.11
N VAL A 237 -30.30 10.35 -16.57
CA VAL A 237 -31.09 9.13 -16.36
C VAL A 237 -31.36 8.88 -14.87
N LEU A 238 -30.43 9.24 -13.99
CA LEU A 238 -30.59 9.08 -12.55
C LEU A 238 -31.72 9.91 -11.96
N ARG A 239 -32.14 11.00 -12.62
CA ARG A 239 -33.28 11.82 -12.17
C ARG A 239 -34.60 11.06 -12.21
N THR A 240 -34.67 9.98 -13.01
CA THR A 240 -35.87 9.15 -13.14
C THR A 240 -36.04 8.17 -11.96
N VAL A 241 -35.00 8.01 -11.13
CA VAL A 241 -35.03 7.14 -9.94
C VAL A 241 -35.79 7.84 -8.81
N GLN A 242 -36.98 7.32 -8.45
CA GLN A 242 -37.84 7.85 -7.39
C GLN A 242 -37.59 7.18 -6.03
#